data_AF-A0A8J6MLI3-F1
#
_entry.id   AF-A0A8J6MLI3-F1
#
_cell.length_a   1.000
_cell.length_b   1.000
_cell.length_c   1.000
_cell.angle_alpha   90.00
_cell.angle_beta   90.00
_cell.angle_gamma   90.00
#
_symmetry.space_group_name_H-M   'P 1'
#
loop_
_entity.id
_entity.type
_entity.pdbx_description
1 polymer ?
#
loop_
_entity_poly.entity_id
_entity_poly.type
_entity_poly.pdbx_seq_one_letter_code
_entity_poly.pdbx_strand_id
1 'polypeptide(L)'
;MSNTDPRFKEKEAELISLKKKVRAQKELSNSDADLLEADAGVDPQKVEKKTRTEELIDILEKASGKRLLICIKGYPDPDNIATSLALAFMAAQFDIQSTILHFEQISHHENRALVKKLDLDIEEYNDQFDYSSYDYYAVNDSQNTELPIKLPETCELLVFVDHHRKLGTIKSHFLDIRENVGSTSAIYGEYLAHPRFGFTGDSLEEAKIATALMHGVRTDTDNFVNATPADYKASELLSRYVDKDLLALISRQSIPAKTMDLTQIALQRKDIRGTFMFSGVGYVRDEDRDGIGQCADYLLNREGIDTVVVYGVVGGEFVDGSLRTKSHTLDPDKWIKDVFGQDQHGVYYGGGRKDKGGFQIPLGVFGKCSDKELLWILIKKTIDELFYNKIGIDDSESNDN
;
A
#
# COMPACT_ATOMS: atom_id res chain seq x y z
N MET A 1 -41.93 -0.43 -10.18
CA MET A 1 -42.09 1.02 -10.46
C MET A 1 -41.67 1.78 -9.22
N SER A 2 -40.44 2.32 -9.20
CA SER A 2 -39.83 2.90 -8.00
C SER A 2 -40.44 4.27 -7.68
N ASN A 3 -41.13 4.35 -6.55
CA ASN A 3 -41.70 5.58 -6.03
C ASN A 3 -40.61 6.36 -5.27
N THR A 4 -39.74 7.06 -5.99
CA THR A 4 -38.76 7.98 -5.37
C THR A 4 -39.50 9.20 -4.82
N ASP A 5 -39.37 9.44 -3.51
CA ASP A 5 -39.94 10.57 -2.77
C ASP A 5 -39.63 11.91 -3.47
N PRO A 6 -40.64 12.72 -3.83
CA PRO A 6 -40.45 14.01 -4.51
C PRO A 6 -39.47 14.94 -3.78
N ARG A 7 -39.38 14.85 -2.45
CA ARG A 7 -38.49 15.67 -1.62
C ARG A 7 -37.01 15.35 -1.82
N PHE A 8 -36.69 14.15 -2.28
CA PHE A 8 -35.31 13.76 -2.59
C PHE A 8 -34.83 14.37 -3.91
N LYS A 9 -35.69 14.36 -4.94
CA LYS A 9 -35.39 14.98 -6.25
C LYS A 9 -35.21 16.49 -6.13
N GLU A 10 -35.98 17.13 -5.24
CA GLU A 10 -35.90 18.56 -5.00
C GLU A 10 -34.57 18.95 -4.32
N LYS A 11 -34.15 18.20 -3.29
CA LYS A 11 -32.83 18.40 -2.64
C LYS A 11 -31.66 18.10 -3.58
N GLU A 12 -31.78 17.11 -4.45
CA GLU A 12 -30.75 16.77 -5.42
C GLU A 12 -30.57 17.87 -6.48
N ALA A 13 -31.69 18.44 -6.97
CA ALA A 13 -31.68 19.60 -7.86
C ALA A 13 -31.07 20.85 -7.19
N GLU A 14 -31.36 21.08 -5.91
CA GLU A 14 -30.82 22.17 -5.13
C GLU A 14 -29.29 22.04 -4.93
N LEU A 15 -28.80 20.82 -4.65
CA LEU A 15 -27.38 20.51 -4.52
C LEU A 15 -26.62 20.72 -5.84
N ILE A 16 -27.22 20.35 -6.97
CA ILE A 16 -26.63 20.55 -8.32
C ILE A 16 -26.56 22.05 -8.64
N SER A 17 -27.59 22.81 -8.31
CA SER A 17 -27.62 24.28 -8.46
C SER A 17 -26.53 24.94 -7.62
N LEU A 18 -26.34 24.49 -6.38
CA LEU A 18 -25.31 25.00 -5.49
C LEU A 18 -23.89 24.70 -6.01
N LYS A 19 -23.65 23.47 -6.50
CA LYS A 19 -22.37 23.10 -7.12
C LYS A 19 -22.05 23.92 -8.37
N LYS A 20 -23.06 24.23 -9.19
CA LYS A 20 -22.89 25.12 -10.36
C LYS A 20 -22.55 26.56 -9.94
N LYS A 21 -23.18 27.09 -8.89
CA LYS A 21 -22.86 28.43 -8.36
C LYS A 21 -21.44 28.51 -7.79
N VAL A 22 -21.00 27.48 -7.05
CA VAL A 22 -19.63 27.42 -6.49
C VAL A 22 -18.59 27.33 -7.61
N ARG A 23 -18.87 26.57 -8.68
CA ARG A 23 -17.99 26.49 -9.86
C ARG A 23 -17.90 27.84 -10.59
N ALA A 24 -19.04 28.51 -10.81
CA ALA A 24 -19.05 29.82 -11.42
C ALA A 24 -18.31 30.89 -10.58
N GLN A 25 -18.41 30.83 -9.24
CA GLN A 25 -17.65 31.73 -8.36
C GLN A 25 -16.13 31.46 -8.40
N LYS A 26 -15.71 30.20 -8.54
CA LYS A 26 -14.28 29.85 -8.75
C LYS A 26 -13.76 30.29 -10.12
N GLU A 27 -14.60 30.21 -11.15
CA GLU A 27 -14.23 30.67 -12.50
C GLU A 27 -14.15 32.20 -12.56
N LEU A 28 -15.04 32.93 -11.86
CA LEU A 28 -14.93 34.39 -11.70
C LEU A 28 -13.73 34.83 -10.84
N SER A 29 -13.40 34.10 -9.76
CA SER A 29 -12.21 34.45 -8.96
C SER A 29 -10.90 34.22 -9.72
N ASN A 30 -10.90 33.28 -10.68
CA ASN A 30 -9.77 33.05 -11.56
C ASN A 30 -9.70 34.08 -12.70
N SER A 31 -10.84 34.56 -13.22
CA SER A 31 -10.83 35.61 -14.25
C SER A 31 -10.37 36.97 -13.72
N ASP A 32 -10.62 37.26 -12.45
CA ASP A 32 -10.15 38.51 -11.80
C ASP A 32 -8.63 38.49 -11.52
N ALA A 33 -8.00 37.30 -11.51
CA ALA A 33 -6.54 37.17 -11.43
C ALA A 33 -5.84 37.36 -12.78
N ASP A 34 -6.53 37.08 -13.89
CA ASP A 34 -5.99 37.17 -15.26
C ASP A 34 -6.13 38.58 -15.90
N LEU A 35 -6.76 39.55 -15.22
CA LEU A 35 -7.04 40.90 -15.75
C LEU A 35 -6.16 42.03 -15.18
N LEU A 36 -5.09 41.72 -14.44
CA LEU A 36 -4.17 42.71 -13.86
C LEU A 36 -2.76 42.76 -14.49
N GLU A 37 -2.56 42.16 -15.67
CA GLU A 37 -1.35 42.35 -16.47
C GLU A 37 -1.66 43.00 -17.82
N ALA A 38 -2.04 44.27 -17.80
CA ALA A 38 -1.96 45.11 -18.99
C ALA A 38 -1.59 46.55 -18.59
N ASP A 39 -0.44 46.98 -19.08
CA ASP A 39 0.06 48.36 -19.17
C ASP A 39 1.02 48.86 -18.07
N ALA A 40 2.30 48.49 -18.24
CA ALA A 40 3.44 49.40 -18.05
C ALA A 40 4.68 48.80 -18.73
N GLY A 41 5.16 49.44 -19.79
CA GLY A 41 6.37 49.02 -20.49
C GLY A 41 7.63 49.12 -19.62
N VAL A 42 8.17 47.96 -19.24
CA VAL A 42 9.58 47.72 -18.93
C VAL A 42 9.84 46.25 -19.29
N ASP A 43 10.83 45.99 -20.13
CA ASP A 43 11.31 44.64 -20.50
C ASP A 43 11.76 43.85 -19.26
N PRO A 44 11.06 42.78 -18.85
CA PRO A 44 11.57 41.85 -17.86
C PRO A 44 12.08 40.62 -18.60
N GLN A 45 13.39 40.36 -18.52
CA GLN A 45 13.91 39.02 -18.76
C GLN A 45 13.04 38.03 -17.97
N LYS A 46 12.16 37.29 -18.66
CA LYS A 46 11.43 36.16 -18.09
C LYS A 46 12.49 35.14 -17.67
N VAL A 47 12.84 35.15 -16.39
CA VAL A 47 13.54 34.03 -15.78
C VAL A 47 12.55 32.88 -15.82
N GLU A 48 12.65 32.02 -16.85
CA GLU A 48 11.89 30.78 -16.90
C GLU A 48 12.18 30.00 -15.62
N LYS A 49 11.14 29.75 -14.83
CA LYS A 49 11.26 29.00 -13.60
C LYS A 49 11.63 27.56 -13.98
N LYS A 50 12.81 27.11 -13.53
CA LYS A 50 13.27 25.73 -13.76
C LYS A 50 12.19 24.73 -13.33
N THR A 51 12.04 23.70 -14.13
CA THR A 51 11.23 22.52 -13.80
C THR A 51 11.89 21.74 -12.66
N ARG A 52 11.11 20.91 -11.95
CA ARG A 52 11.67 20.04 -10.91
C ARG A 52 12.72 19.07 -11.45
N THR A 53 12.54 18.61 -12.69
CA THR A 53 13.52 17.75 -13.35
C THR A 53 14.85 18.47 -13.59
N GLU A 54 14.82 19.73 -14.01
CA GLU A 54 16.05 20.53 -14.18
C GLU A 54 16.73 20.84 -12.84
N GLU A 55 15.95 21.07 -11.76
CA GLU A 55 16.49 21.20 -10.41
C GLU A 55 17.18 19.91 -9.94
N LEU A 56 16.58 18.73 -10.21
CA LEU A 56 17.19 17.44 -9.90
C LEU A 56 18.51 17.26 -10.67
N ILE A 57 18.52 17.59 -11.97
CA ILE A 57 19.72 17.53 -12.81
C ILE A 57 20.83 18.41 -12.22
N ASP A 58 20.54 19.67 -11.88
CA ASP A 58 21.52 20.57 -11.26
C ASP A 58 22.13 19.98 -9.97
N ILE A 59 21.31 19.31 -9.16
CA ILE A 59 21.75 18.70 -7.89
C ILE A 59 22.63 17.47 -8.15
N LEU A 60 22.26 16.62 -9.10
CA LEU A 60 23.08 15.46 -9.50
C LEU A 60 24.40 15.90 -10.15
N GLU A 61 24.42 16.97 -10.95
CA GLU A 61 25.66 17.51 -11.51
C GLU A 61 26.63 18.00 -10.43
N LYS A 62 26.11 18.67 -9.39
CA LYS A 62 26.93 19.11 -8.24
C LYS A 62 27.47 17.95 -7.42
N ALA A 63 26.77 16.83 -7.40
CA ALA A 63 27.17 15.61 -6.71
C ALA A 63 28.01 14.66 -7.57
N SER A 64 28.43 15.07 -8.78
CA SER A 64 29.20 14.21 -9.68
C SER A 64 30.50 13.70 -9.04
N GLY A 65 30.82 12.41 -9.25
CA GLY A 65 31.99 11.74 -8.67
C GLY A 65 31.84 11.33 -7.19
N LYS A 66 30.65 11.46 -6.62
CA LYS A 66 30.35 11.12 -5.22
C LYS A 66 29.66 9.76 -5.05
N ARG A 67 29.53 9.31 -3.81
CA ARG A 67 28.86 8.05 -3.44
C ARG A 67 27.51 8.33 -2.79
N LEU A 68 26.45 7.68 -3.29
CA LEU A 68 25.06 7.84 -2.88
C LEU A 68 24.50 6.55 -2.26
N LEU A 69 23.99 6.63 -1.05
CA LEU A 69 23.26 5.54 -0.40
C LEU A 69 21.74 5.75 -0.53
N ILE A 70 21.05 4.92 -1.31
CA ILE A 70 19.60 5.00 -1.50
C ILE A 70 18.93 4.10 -0.47
N CYS A 71 18.25 4.69 0.51
CA CYS A 71 17.73 3.99 1.68
C CYS A 71 16.23 3.67 1.52
N ILE A 72 15.90 2.39 1.52
CA ILE A 72 14.52 1.89 1.61
C ILE A 72 14.18 1.60 3.07
N LYS A 73 13.25 2.36 3.63
CA LYS A 73 12.82 2.19 5.03
C LYS A 73 11.52 1.40 5.13
N GLY A 74 11.32 0.73 6.26
CA GLY A 74 10.17 -0.14 6.44
C GLY A 74 10.20 -1.31 5.45
N TYR A 75 9.06 -1.98 5.30
CA TYR A 75 8.93 -3.10 4.37
C TYR A 75 8.97 -2.59 2.93
N PRO A 76 9.96 -3.00 2.11
CA PRO A 76 10.06 -2.55 0.72
C PRO A 76 8.82 -2.93 -0.08
N ASP A 77 8.17 -1.94 -0.69
CA ASP A 77 7.06 -2.12 -1.62
C ASP A 77 7.49 -1.84 -3.07
N PRO A 78 6.62 -2.13 -4.07
CA PRO A 78 6.97 -1.93 -5.47
C PRO A 78 7.34 -0.50 -5.83
N ASP A 79 6.67 0.51 -5.26
CA ASP A 79 6.91 1.92 -5.58
C ASP A 79 8.26 2.40 -5.05
N ASN A 80 8.59 2.03 -3.81
CA ASN A 80 9.86 2.35 -3.18
C ASN A 80 11.05 1.66 -3.87
N ILE A 81 10.91 0.38 -4.22
CA ILE A 81 11.94 -0.37 -4.96
C ILE A 81 12.15 0.26 -6.34
N ALA A 82 11.08 0.52 -7.08
CA ALA A 82 11.16 1.03 -8.45
C ALA A 82 11.79 2.41 -8.54
N THR A 83 11.41 3.32 -7.64
CA THR A 83 11.94 4.68 -7.59
C THR A 83 13.41 4.71 -7.16
N SER A 84 13.82 3.78 -6.29
CA SER A 84 15.23 3.60 -5.90
C SER A 84 16.10 3.15 -7.08
N LEU A 85 15.63 2.22 -7.91
CA LEU A 85 16.32 1.82 -9.14
C LEU A 85 16.42 2.98 -10.14
N ALA A 86 15.33 3.71 -10.33
CA ALA A 86 15.29 4.85 -11.24
C ALA A 86 16.27 5.94 -10.81
N LEU A 87 16.37 6.23 -9.50
CA LEU A 87 17.35 7.16 -8.96
C LEU A 87 18.79 6.67 -9.17
N ALA A 88 19.06 5.39 -8.91
CA ALA A 88 20.39 4.80 -9.14
C ALA A 88 20.84 4.95 -10.60
N PHE A 89 19.94 4.63 -11.55
CA PHE A 89 20.17 4.80 -12.98
C PHE A 89 20.44 6.26 -13.35
N MET A 90 19.62 7.20 -12.87
CA MET A 90 19.79 8.62 -13.13
C MET A 90 21.11 9.16 -12.55
N ALA A 91 21.47 8.74 -11.34
CA ALA A 91 22.70 9.13 -10.66
C ALA A 91 23.95 8.64 -11.43
N ALA A 92 23.90 7.43 -12.00
CA ALA A 92 24.98 6.90 -12.83
C ALA A 92 25.28 7.77 -14.06
N GLN A 93 24.29 8.50 -14.60
CA GLN A 93 24.50 9.45 -15.73
C GLN A 93 25.32 10.69 -15.35
N PHE A 94 25.67 10.84 -14.08
CA PHE A 94 26.49 11.92 -13.53
C PHE A 94 27.73 11.37 -12.79
N ASP A 95 28.14 10.13 -13.05
CA ASP A 95 29.28 9.48 -12.40
C ASP A 95 29.14 9.38 -10.87
N ILE A 96 27.89 9.19 -10.40
CA ILE A 96 27.59 8.96 -8.99
C ILE A 96 27.43 7.45 -8.78
N GLN A 97 28.29 6.88 -7.94
CA GLN A 97 28.17 5.48 -7.54
C GLN A 97 27.06 5.35 -6.50
N SER A 98 26.10 4.47 -6.74
CA SER A 98 24.97 4.27 -5.83
C SER A 98 24.87 2.84 -5.32
N THR A 99 24.37 2.71 -4.09
CA THR A 99 24.00 1.43 -3.47
C THR A 99 22.58 1.58 -2.93
N ILE A 100 21.72 0.59 -3.20
CA ILE A 100 20.36 0.55 -2.66
C ILE A 100 20.36 -0.38 -1.44
N LEU A 101 19.94 0.14 -0.29
CA LEU A 101 19.98 -0.55 0.99
C LEU A 101 18.57 -0.61 1.59
N HIS A 102 18.11 -1.81 1.97
CA HIS A 102 16.84 -2.00 2.68
C HIS A 102 17.05 -2.49 4.11
N PHE A 103 16.24 -1.99 5.06
CA PHE A 103 16.39 -2.33 6.48
C PHE A 103 15.50 -3.48 6.96
N GLU A 104 14.31 -3.62 6.38
CA GLU A 104 13.39 -4.71 6.69
C GLU A 104 13.39 -5.74 5.57
N GLN A 105 13.04 -6.99 5.89
CA GLN A 105 13.00 -8.05 4.88
C GLN A 105 11.91 -7.82 3.84
N ILE A 106 12.21 -8.20 2.60
CA ILE A 106 11.24 -8.24 1.51
C ILE A 106 10.29 -9.42 1.74
N SER A 107 9.22 -9.17 2.49
CA SER A 107 8.31 -10.19 3.01
C SER A 107 7.13 -10.48 2.07
N HIS A 108 6.71 -9.54 1.23
CA HIS A 108 5.63 -9.76 0.27
C HIS A 108 6.11 -10.61 -0.91
N HIS A 109 5.32 -11.60 -1.31
CA HIS A 109 5.69 -12.54 -2.37
C HIS A 109 5.88 -11.86 -3.73
N GLU A 110 5.05 -10.85 -4.04
CA GLU A 110 5.17 -10.03 -5.25
C GLU A 110 6.49 -9.26 -5.26
N ASN A 111 6.88 -8.64 -4.14
CA ASN A 111 8.09 -7.83 -4.04
C ASN A 111 9.35 -8.72 -4.11
N ARG A 112 9.30 -9.93 -3.52
CA ARG A 112 10.37 -10.92 -3.71
C ARG A 112 10.48 -11.37 -5.17
N ALA A 113 9.34 -11.58 -5.83
CA ALA A 113 9.33 -11.93 -7.24
C ALA A 113 9.90 -10.77 -8.08
N LEU A 114 9.54 -9.52 -7.78
CA LEU A 114 10.09 -8.32 -8.41
C LEU A 114 11.62 -8.31 -8.32
N VAL A 115 12.19 -8.35 -7.11
CA VAL A 115 13.65 -8.32 -6.90
C VAL A 115 14.33 -9.50 -7.58
N LYS A 116 13.82 -10.72 -7.39
CA LYS A 116 14.44 -11.93 -7.96
C LYS A 116 14.35 -11.99 -9.48
N LYS A 117 13.25 -11.53 -10.07
CA LYS A 117 13.00 -11.65 -11.51
C LYS A 117 13.64 -10.52 -12.29
N LEU A 118 13.72 -9.34 -11.69
CA LEU A 118 14.48 -8.23 -12.24
C LEU A 118 15.97 -8.34 -11.94
N ASP A 119 16.41 -9.29 -11.11
CA ASP A 119 17.82 -9.48 -10.73
C ASP A 119 18.43 -8.15 -10.25
N LEU A 120 17.76 -7.56 -9.25
CA LEU A 120 18.11 -6.24 -8.73
C LEU A 120 19.22 -6.34 -7.70
N ASP A 121 20.19 -5.44 -7.81
CA ASP A 121 21.26 -5.28 -6.85
C ASP A 121 20.78 -4.37 -5.69
N ILE A 122 20.14 -5.00 -4.70
CA ILE A 122 19.64 -4.32 -3.49
C ILE A 122 20.16 -5.10 -2.29
N GLU A 123 20.84 -4.41 -1.38
CA GLU A 123 21.48 -5.02 -0.22
C GLU A 123 20.57 -4.96 1.02
N GLU A 124 20.53 -6.06 1.77
CA GLU A 124 19.90 -6.08 3.10
C GLU A 124 20.89 -5.51 4.13
N TYR A 125 20.43 -4.54 4.91
CA TYR A 125 21.23 -3.97 5.98
C TYR A 125 21.65 -5.04 6.98
N ASN A 126 22.92 -4.98 7.36
CA ASN A 126 23.48 -5.72 8.47
C ASN A 126 24.47 -4.82 9.22
N ASP A 127 24.76 -5.15 10.47
CA ASP A 127 25.59 -4.32 11.35
C ASP A 127 27.06 -4.19 10.89
N GLN A 128 27.48 -4.92 9.85
CA GLN A 128 28.82 -4.83 9.26
C GLN A 128 28.86 -3.92 8.03
N PHE A 129 27.72 -3.41 7.56
CA PHE A 129 27.65 -2.55 6.39
C PHE A 129 28.37 -1.21 6.65
N ASP A 130 29.40 -0.90 5.86
CA ASP A 130 30.17 0.33 6.01
C ASP A 130 29.56 1.48 5.20
N TYR A 131 28.74 2.27 5.89
CA TYR A 131 28.15 3.48 5.34
C TYR A 131 29.04 4.74 5.50
N SER A 132 30.26 4.63 6.03
CA SER A 132 31.16 5.79 6.23
C SER A 132 31.72 6.35 4.92
N SER A 133 31.72 5.53 3.86
CA SER A 133 32.24 5.89 2.54
C SER A 133 31.27 6.70 1.67
N TYR A 134 30.04 6.96 2.12
CA TYR A 134 29.02 7.65 1.33
C TYR A 134 28.98 9.15 1.65
N ASP A 135 29.01 9.99 0.61
CA ASP A 135 28.90 11.45 0.73
C ASP A 135 27.44 11.88 0.91
N TYR A 136 26.51 11.12 0.34
CA TYR A 136 25.09 11.45 0.30
C TYR A 136 24.22 10.24 0.57
N TYR A 137 23.00 10.50 1.04
CA TYR A 137 21.92 9.51 1.03
C TYR A 137 20.66 10.06 0.36
N ALA A 138 19.79 9.16 -0.07
CA ALA A 138 18.48 9.48 -0.62
C ALA A 138 17.39 8.64 0.05
N VAL A 139 16.19 9.20 0.11
CA VAL A 139 15.00 8.51 0.62
C VAL A 139 13.86 8.80 -0.34
N ASN A 140 13.29 7.75 -0.91
CA ASN A 140 12.12 7.83 -1.76
C ASN A 140 10.92 7.26 -1.03
N ASP A 141 9.73 7.70 -1.43
CA ASP A 141 8.44 7.12 -1.06
C ASP A 141 8.31 6.85 0.45
N SER A 142 8.45 7.92 1.22
CA SER A 142 8.44 7.88 2.69
C SER A 142 8.06 9.23 3.26
N GLN A 143 7.29 9.24 4.34
CA GLN A 143 6.77 10.48 4.95
C GLN A 143 7.79 11.26 5.80
N ASN A 144 8.94 10.66 6.14
CA ASN A 144 9.97 11.29 6.98
C ASN A 144 11.39 10.86 6.57
N THR A 145 12.41 11.45 7.19
CA THR A 145 13.84 11.17 6.92
C THR A 145 14.51 10.31 7.98
N GLU A 146 13.80 9.84 9.01
CA GLU A 146 14.39 9.05 10.10
C GLU A 146 14.82 7.67 9.60
N LEU A 147 16.09 7.33 9.76
CA LEU A 147 16.65 6.03 9.42
C LEU A 147 16.88 5.22 10.70
N PRO A 148 16.82 3.87 10.64
CA PRO A 148 17.15 3.01 11.78
C PRO A 148 18.66 2.96 12.07
N ILE A 149 19.46 3.73 11.32
CA ILE A 149 20.90 3.91 11.51
C ILE A 149 21.23 5.39 11.68
N LYS A 150 22.38 5.67 12.31
CA LYS A 150 22.91 7.02 12.42
C LYS A 150 24.00 7.24 11.39
N LEU A 151 23.65 7.92 10.30
CA LEU A 151 24.62 8.34 9.29
C LEU A 151 25.59 9.40 9.85
N PRO A 152 26.84 9.44 9.36
CA PRO A 152 27.78 10.51 9.68
C PRO A 152 27.22 11.89 9.30
N GLU A 153 27.59 12.94 10.03
CA GLU A 153 27.15 14.32 9.72
C GLU A 153 27.63 14.80 8.33
N THR A 154 28.68 14.18 7.81
CA THR A 154 29.20 14.43 6.45
C THR A 154 28.32 13.81 5.36
N CYS A 155 27.43 12.86 5.69
CA CYS A 155 26.53 12.21 4.75
C CYS A 155 25.20 12.97 4.72
N GLU A 156 25.04 13.84 3.74
CA GLU A 156 23.87 14.74 3.65
C GLU A 156 22.72 14.13 2.83
N LEU A 157 21.49 14.56 3.09
CA LEU A 157 20.32 14.13 2.30
C LEU A 157 20.34 14.83 0.94
N LEU A 158 20.64 14.09 -0.12
CA LEU A 158 20.73 14.61 -1.48
C LEU A 158 19.36 14.70 -2.15
N VAL A 159 18.59 13.62 -2.11
CA VAL A 159 17.31 13.50 -2.82
C VAL A 159 16.24 12.98 -1.85
N PHE A 160 15.12 13.69 -1.81
CA PHE A 160 13.91 13.25 -1.15
C PHE A 160 12.70 13.46 -2.06
N VAL A 161 12.06 12.36 -2.46
CA VAL A 161 10.91 12.38 -3.35
C VAL A 161 9.79 11.52 -2.78
N ASP A 162 8.59 12.07 -2.68
CA ASP A 162 7.46 11.39 -2.06
C ASP A 162 6.14 11.92 -2.64
N HIS A 163 5.09 11.10 -2.60
CA HIS A 163 3.73 11.50 -2.98
C HIS A 163 2.76 11.55 -1.78
N HIS A 164 3.22 11.15 -0.59
CA HIS A 164 2.41 11.21 0.63
C HIS A 164 2.34 12.62 1.22
N ARG A 165 1.41 12.80 2.17
CA ARG A 165 1.29 14.04 2.93
C ARG A 165 2.57 14.31 3.73
N LYS A 166 3.10 15.52 3.57
CA LYS A 166 4.33 15.94 4.27
C LYS A 166 4.15 15.93 5.79
N LEU A 167 5.08 15.27 6.49
CA LEU A 167 5.21 15.34 7.95
C LEU A 167 6.46 16.14 8.34
N GLY A 168 6.25 17.30 8.97
CA GLY A 168 7.34 18.13 9.50
C GLY A 168 8.18 18.84 8.43
N THR A 169 9.36 19.30 8.83
CA THR A 169 10.30 20.01 7.95
C THR A 169 11.41 19.07 7.53
N ILE A 170 11.59 18.90 6.22
CA ILE A 170 12.65 18.07 5.63
C ILE A 170 13.69 19.00 5.02
N LYS A 171 14.96 18.81 5.38
CA LYS A 171 16.11 19.51 4.81
C LYS A 171 16.85 18.55 3.88
N SER A 172 16.76 18.80 2.58
CA SER A 172 17.40 18.02 1.51
C SER A 172 17.99 18.98 0.47
N HIS A 173 19.02 18.55 -0.26
CA HIS A 173 19.52 19.28 -1.43
C HIS A 173 18.47 19.35 -2.56
N PHE A 174 17.72 18.27 -2.76
CA PHE A 174 16.56 18.18 -3.64
C PHE A 174 15.34 17.64 -2.89
N LEU A 175 14.23 18.37 -2.94
CA LEU A 175 12.97 18.00 -2.28
C LEU A 175 11.80 18.18 -3.25
N ASP A 176 11.14 17.08 -3.60
CA ASP A 176 9.92 17.10 -4.42
C ASP A 176 8.84 16.22 -3.78
N ILE A 177 7.83 16.86 -3.18
CA ILE A 177 6.70 16.17 -2.55
C ILE A 177 5.42 16.56 -3.28
N ARG A 178 4.70 15.58 -3.84
CA ARG A 178 3.51 15.81 -4.66
C ARG A 178 2.30 15.01 -4.18
N GLU A 179 1.56 15.58 -3.24
CA GLU A 179 0.34 14.97 -2.65
C GLU A 179 -0.79 14.70 -3.65
N ASN A 180 -0.71 15.28 -4.84
CA ASN A 180 -1.70 15.17 -5.90
C ASN A 180 -1.33 14.15 -6.99
N VAL A 181 -0.31 13.33 -6.76
CA VAL A 181 0.13 12.25 -7.67
C VAL A 181 -0.14 10.91 -6.99
N GLY A 182 -0.55 9.91 -7.77
CA GLY A 182 -0.97 8.62 -7.26
C GLY A 182 0.17 7.71 -6.81
N SER A 183 1.41 7.97 -7.24
CA SER A 183 2.60 7.18 -6.91
C SER A 183 3.88 8.01 -7.03
N THR A 184 4.92 7.65 -6.27
CA THR A 184 6.27 8.22 -6.44
C THR A 184 6.89 7.73 -7.75
N SER A 185 6.58 6.51 -8.22
CA SER A 185 7.01 6.01 -9.54
C SER A 185 6.55 6.90 -10.70
N ALA A 186 5.37 7.51 -10.62
CA ALA A 186 4.92 8.45 -11.64
C ALA A 186 5.78 9.72 -11.69
N ILE A 187 6.24 10.20 -10.53
CA ILE A 187 7.16 11.34 -10.43
C ILE A 187 8.51 11.00 -11.08
N TYR A 188 9.06 9.82 -10.80
CA TYR A 188 10.29 9.35 -11.43
C TYR A 188 10.14 9.11 -12.93
N GLY A 189 8.97 8.63 -13.39
CA GLY A 189 8.65 8.53 -14.81
C GLY A 189 8.67 9.90 -15.52
N GLU A 190 8.23 10.97 -14.85
CA GLU A 190 8.38 12.33 -15.36
C GLU A 190 9.85 12.76 -15.46
N TYR A 191 10.69 12.43 -14.47
CA TYR A 191 12.11 12.75 -14.52
C TYR A 191 12.81 12.04 -15.68
N LEU A 192 12.61 10.74 -15.84
CA LEU A 192 13.21 9.92 -16.89
C LEU A 192 12.81 10.36 -18.31
N ALA A 193 11.69 11.06 -18.47
CA ALA A 193 11.28 11.64 -19.76
C ALA A 193 12.28 12.69 -20.27
N HIS A 194 13.11 13.25 -19.39
CA HIS A 194 14.05 14.30 -19.77
C HIS A 194 15.28 13.72 -20.49
N PRO A 195 15.67 14.25 -21.67
CA PRO A 195 16.74 13.68 -22.50
C PRO A 195 18.11 13.59 -21.82
N ARG A 196 18.37 14.42 -20.79
CA ARG A 196 19.63 14.41 -20.02
C ARG A 196 19.94 13.06 -19.37
N PHE A 197 18.91 12.27 -19.03
CA PHE A 197 19.08 10.95 -18.44
C PHE A 197 19.24 9.84 -19.47
N GLY A 198 19.04 10.13 -20.76
CA GLY A 198 19.27 9.15 -21.83
C GLY A 198 18.38 7.91 -21.77
N PHE A 199 17.20 7.98 -21.13
CA PHE A 199 16.30 6.82 -20.97
C PHE A 199 15.60 6.50 -22.30
N THR A 200 16.12 5.52 -23.01
CA THR A 200 15.69 5.11 -24.36
C THR A 200 14.96 3.78 -24.39
N GLY A 201 15.17 2.94 -23.37
CA GLY A 201 14.60 1.59 -23.31
C GLY A 201 15.31 0.59 -24.21
N ASP A 202 16.49 0.92 -24.73
CA ASP A 202 17.28 0.07 -25.61
C ASP A 202 18.11 -0.97 -24.83
N SER A 203 18.27 -0.80 -23.52
CA SER A 203 18.98 -1.72 -22.64
C SER A 203 18.05 -2.58 -21.79
N LEU A 204 18.54 -3.77 -21.39
CA LEU A 204 17.84 -4.64 -20.46
C LEU A 204 17.61 -3.95 -19.09
N GLU A 205 18.55 -3.12 -18.65
CA GLU A 205 18.44 -2.37 -17.40
C GLU A 205 17.30 -1.35 -17.44
N GLU A 206 17.21 -0.55 -18.51
CA GLU A 206 16.12 0.41 -18.68
C GLU A 206 14.75 -0.29 -18.78
N ALA A 207 14.67 -1.44 -19.47
CA ALA A 207 13.44 -2.22 -19.54
C ALA A 207 13.02 -2.76 -18.14
N LYS A 208 13.99 -3.17 -17.31
CA LYS A 208 13.74 -3.57 -15.92
C LYS A 208 13.23 -2.39 -15.09
N ILE A 209 13.85 -1.22 -15.19
CA ILE A 209 13.43 0.01 -14.49
C ILE A 209 12.03 0.43 -14.94
N ALA A 210 11.77 0.43 -16.25
CA ALA A 210 10.45 0.77 -16.79
C ALA A 210 9.36 -0.19 -16.27
N THR A 211 9.69 -1.48 -16.22
CA THR A 211 8.80 -2.53 -15.69
C THR A 211 8.53 -2.36 -14.20
N ALA A 212 9.56 -2.06 -13.41
CA ALA A 212 9.43 -1.79 -11.97
C ALA A 212 8.57 -0.55 -11.72
N LEU A 213 8.86 0.58 -12.39
CA LEU A 213 8.10 1.83 -12.24
C LEU A 213 6.63 1.63 -12.67
N MET A 214 6.38 0.93 -13.78
CA MET A 214 5.01 0.61 -14.20
C MET A 214 4.29 -0.25 -13.14
N HIS A 215 4.99 -1.17 -12.48
CA HIS A 215 4.41 -1.96 -11.40
C HIS A 215 4.09 -1.09 -10.17
N GLY A 216 5.00 -0.20 -9.76
CA GLY A 216 4.80 0.77 -8.68
C GLY A 216 3.61 1.70 -8.92
N VAL A 217 3.51 2.29 -10.12
CA VAL A 217 2.32 3.09 -10.50
C VAL A 217 1.05 2.27 -10.36
N ARG A 218 1.06 1.01 -10.83
CA ARG A 218 -0.13 0.14 -10.77
C ARG A 218 -0.51 -0.26 -9.34
N THR A 219 0.45 -0.47 -8.45
CA THR A 219 0.14 -0.92 -7.08
C THR A 219 -0.45 0.23 -6.26
N ASP A 220 0.16 1.40 -6.32
CA ASP A 220 -0.23 2.53 -5.47
C ASP A 220 -1.52 3.21 -5.94
N THR A 221 -1.79 3.13 -7.24
CA THR A 221 -3.03 3.65 -7.82
C THR A 221 -4.19 2.63 -7.81
N ASP A 222 -4.02 1.47 -7.17
CA ASP A 222 -5.00 0.36 -7.19
C ASP A 222 -5.41 -0.02 -8.62
N ASN A 223 -4.43 -0.46 -9.42
CA ASN A 223 -4.57 -0.75 -10.85
C ASN A 223 -5.25 0.39 -11.65
N PHE A 224 -4.77 1.62 -11.46
CA PHE A 224 -5.27 2.84 -12.10
C PHE A 224 -6.65 3.32 -11.67
N VAL A 225 -7.31 2.68 -10.69
CA VAL A 225 -8.60 3.15 -10.16
C VAL A 225 -8.45 4.55 -9.55
N ASN A 226 -7.33 4.80 -8.86
CA ASN A 226 -7.02 6.08 -8.21
C ASN A 226 -5.95 6.90 -8.96
N ALA A 227 -5.65 6.55 -10.22
CA ALA A 227 -4.60 7.22 -10.98
C ALA A 227 -4.96 8.66 -11.37
N THR A 228 -3.96 9.53 -11.35
CA THR A 228 -4.05 10.93 -11.73
C THR A 228 -3.51 11.14 -13.16
N PRO A 229 -3.71 12.32 -13.78
CA PRO A 229 -3.12 12.61 -15.09
C PRO A 229 -1.59 12.43 -15.15
N ALA A 230 -0.89 12.66 -14.03
CA ALA A 230 0.55 12.43 -13.95
C ALA A 230 0.88 10.93 -14.05
N ASP A 231 0.14 10.07 -13.34
CA ASP A 231 0.31 8.61 -13.38
C ASP A 231 0.06 8.06 -14.78
N TYR A 232 -0.98 8.55 -15.47
CA TYR A 232 -1.26 8.15 -16.85
C TYR A 232 -0.16 8.59 -17.82
N LYS A 233 0.36 9.81 -17.67
CA LYS A 233 1.43 10.33 -18.53
C LYS A 233 2.74 9.58 -18.32
N ALA A 234 3.11 9.32 -17.07
CA ALA A 234 4.26 8.48 -16.75
C ALA A 234 4.09 7.07 -17.34
N SER A 235 2.90 6.48 -17.16
CA SER A 235 2.59 5.15 -17.71
C SER A 235 2.63 5.12 -19.24
N GLU A 236 2.19 6.17 -19.92
CA GLU A 236 2.30 6.28 -21.38
C GLU A 236 3.75 6.16 -21.85
N LEU A 237 4.67 6.89 -21.20
CA LEU A 237 6.11 6.80 -21.48
C LEU A 237 6.64 5.41 -21.19
N LEU A 238 6.43 4.91 -19.97
CA LEU A 238 6.99 3.65 -19.49
C LEU A 238 6.48 2.46 -20.31
N SER A 239 5.21 2.48 -20.75
CA SER A 239 4.58 1.40 -21.52
C SER A 239 5.30 1.04 -22.83
N ARG A 240 6.15 1.95 -23.33
CA ARG A 240 6.97 1.76 -24.53
C ARG A 240 8.14 0.79 -24.28
N TYR A 241 8.60 0.69 -23.04
CA TYR A 241 9.85 -0.01 -22.66
C TYR A 241 9.62 -1.14 -21.66
N VAL A 242 8.42 -1.25 -21.10
CA VAL A 242 8.03 -2.33 -20.17
C VAL A 242 8.15 -3.70 -20.84
N ASP A 243 8.78 -4.64 -20.14
CA ASP A 243 8.64 -6.06 -20.41
C ASP A 243 7.28 -6.53 -19.89
N LYS A 244 6.35 -6.78 -20.83
CA LYS A 244 4.97 -7.14 -20.52
C LYS A 244 4.85 -8.53 -19.89
N ASP A 245 5.70 -9.46 -20.28
CA ASP A 245 5.66 -10.82 -19.75
C ASP A 245 6.19 -10.83 -18.31
N LEU A 246 7.25 -10.07 -18.06
CA LEU A 246 7.78 -9.86 -16.72
C LEU A 246 6.79 -9.10 -15.84
N LEU A 247 6.19 -8.01 -16.34
CA LEU A 247 5.15 -7.27 -15.62
C LEU A 247 3.97 -8.19 -15.27
N ALA A 248 3.51 -9.01 -16.20
CA ALA A 248 2.44 -9.97 -15.96
C ALA A 248 2.86 -11.03 -14.93
N LEU A 249 4.12 -11.45 -14.91
CA LEU A 249 4.64 -12.42 -13.95
C LEU A 249 4.70 -11.84 -12.52
N ILE A 250 5.22 -10.63 -12.35
CA ILE A 250 5.33 -9.97 -11.03
C ILE A 250 3.95 -9.52 -10.50
N SER A 251 3.01 -9.22 -11.41
CA SER A 251 1.64 -8.82 -11.04
C SER A 251 0.70 -10.00 -10.73
N ARG A 252 1.16 -11.25 -10.89
CA ARG A 252 0.31 -12.42 -10.61
C ARG A 252 0.30 -12.70 -9.12
N GLN A 253 -0.86 -12.47 -8.50
CA GLN A 253 -1.19 -13.01 -7.18
C GLN A 253 -1.43 -14.51 -7.28
N SER A 254 -0.38 -15.32 -7.12
CA SER A 254 -0.54 -16.77 -7.01
C SER A 254 -1.02 -17.13 -5.61
N ILE A 255 -2.24 -17.65 -5.50
CA ILE A 255 -2.76 -18.19 -4.23
C ILE A 255 -2.09 -19.55 -3.98
N PRO A 256 -1.41 -19.75 -2.82
CA PRO A 256 -0.83 -21.05 -2.49
C PRO A 256 -1.90 -22.16 -2.48
N ALA A 257 -1.53 -23.36 -2.91
CA ALA A 257 -2.45 -24.50 -2.95
C ALA A 257 -3.11 -24.77 -1.58
N LYS A 258 -2.36 -24.59 -0.49
CA LYS A 258 -2.89 -24.72 0.87
C LYS A 258 -3.93 -23.65 1.21
N THR A 259 -3.72 -22.40 0.79
CA THR A 259 -4.76 -21.35 0.90
C THR A 259 -5.98 -21.68 0.06
N MET A 260 -5.83 -22.31 -1.12
CA MET A 260 -6.96 -22.77 -1.93
C MET A 260 -7.76 -23.86 -1.19
N ASP A 261 -7.06 -24.82 -0.56
CA ASP A 261 -7.69 -25.85 0.28
C ASP A 261 -8.47 -25.21 1.45
N LEU A 262 -7.88 -24.23 2.14
CA LEU A 262 -8.54 -23.48 3.22
C LEU A 262 -9.77 -22.71 2.71
N THR A 263 -9.66 -22.06 1.55
CA THR A 263 -10.79 -21.35 0.91
C THR A 263 -11.91 -22.32 0.58
N GLN A 264 -11.60 -23.52 0.07
CA GLN A 264 -12.61 -24.56 -0.17
C GLN A 264 -13.33 -24.94 1.12
N ILE A 265 -12.60 -25.17 2.22
CA ILE A 265 -13.20 -25.51 3.52
C ILE A 265 -14.08 -24.36 4.02
N ALA A 266 -13.60 -23.12 3.94
CA ALA A 266 -14.34 -21.93 4.36
C ALA A 266 -15.65 -21.80 3.55
N LEU A 267 -15.60 -21.96 2.22
CA LEU A 267 -16.79 -21.95 1.36
C LEU A 267 -17.79 -23.04 1.69
N GLN A 268 -17.32 -24.23 2.08
CA GLN A 268 -18.19 -25.35 2.47
C GLN A 268 -18.83 -25.14 3.85
N ARG A 269 -18.10 -24.52 4.78
CA ARG A 269 -18.48 -24.38 6.20
C ARG A 269 -19.01 -23.00 6.58
N LYS A 270 -19.19 -22.10 5.60
CA LYS A 270 -19.71 -20.75 5.84
C LYS A 270 -21.08 -20.78 6.51
N ASP A 271 -21.22 -20.00 7.57
CA ASP A 271 -22.50 -19.64 8.18
C ASP A 271 -22.78 -18.17 7.88
N ILE A 272 -23.97 -17.88 7.36
CA ILE A 272 -24.36 -16.53 6.93
C ILE A 272 -25.53 -16.07 7.79
N ARG A 273 -25.34 -14.94 8.45
CA ARG A 273 -26.31 -14.33 9.36
C ARG A 273 -26.48 -12.86 9.00
N GLY A 274 -27.55 -12.54 8.27
CA GLY A 274 -27.71 -11.20 7.69
C GLY A 274 -26.58 -10.87 6.71
N THR A 275 -25.85 -9.79 6.97
CA THR A 275 -24.68 -9.37 6.17
C THR A 275 -23.35 -9.87 6.72
N PHE A 276 -23.37 -10.71 7.78
CA PHE A 276 -22.19 -11.36 8.34
C PHE A 276 -21.99 -12.77 7.75
N MET A 277 -20.73 -13.13 7.52
CA MET A 277 -20.32 -14.50 7.21
C MET A 277 -19.23 -14.97 8.17
N PHE A 278 -19.46 -16.10 8.83
CA PHE A 278 -18.50 -16.76 9.73
C PHE A 278 -18.02 -18.06 9.11
N SER A 279 -16.73 -18.39 9.22
CA SER A 279 -16.18 -19.63 8.68
C SER A 279 -15.04 -20.19 9.52
N GLY A 280 -15.27 -21.33 10.16
CA GLY A 280 -14.25 -22.10 10.85
C GLY A 280 -13.54 -23.08 9.91
N VAL A 281 -12.24 -22.88 9.66
CA VAL A 281 -11.45 -23.70 8.70
C VAL A 281 -10.79 -24.94 9.31
N GLY A 282 -10.88 -25.14 10.62
CA GLY A 282 -10.27 -26.27 11.31
C GLY A 282 -8.80 -25.99 11.66
N TYR A 283 -7.96 -27.04 11.58
CA TYR A 283 -6.54 -26.93 11.91
C TYR A 283 -5.73 -26.39 10.73
N VAL A 284 -4.86 -25.43 11.02
CA VAL A 284 -3.99 -24.73 10.08
C VAL A 284 -2.55 -24.85 10.60
N ARG A 285 -1.59 -25.07 9.70
CA ARG A 285 -0.17 -25.08 10.07
C ARG A 285 0.33 -23.66 10.27
N ASP A 286 1.39 -23.48 11.06
CA ASP A 286 1.99 -22.16 11.28
C ASP A 286 2.42 -21.49 9.96
N GLU A 287 2.96 -22.28 9.02
CA GLU A 287 3.37 -21.84 7.69
C GLU A 287 2.19 -21.38 6.79
N ASP A 288 0.97 -21.84 7.07
CA ASP A 288 -0.24 -21.56 6.27
C ASP A 288 -1.16 -20.52 6.95
N ARG A 289 -0.71 -19.92 8.06
CA ARG A 289 -1.50 -18.99 8.89
C ARG A 289 -2.11 -17.84 8.09
N ASP A 290 -1.33 -17.24 7.19
CA ASP A 290 -1.78 -16.11 6.35
C ASP A 290 -2.96 -16.47 5.45
N GLY A 291 -3.16 -17.77 5.18
CA GLY A 291 -4.29 -18.29 4.43
C GLY A 291 -5.65 -17.92 5.07
N ILE A 292 -5.72 -17.77 6.39
CA ILE A 292 -6.96 -17.36 7.10
C ILE A 292 -7.40 -15.96 6.64
N GLY A 293 -6.45 -15.02 6.59
CA GLY A 293 -6.70 -13.66 6.12
C GLY A 293 -7.09 -13.62 4.64
N GLN A 294 -6.33 -14.33 3.80
CA GLN A 294 -6.60 -14.42 2.35
C GLN A 294 -7.99 -15.02 2.05
N CYS A 295 -8.41 -16.03 2.84
CA CYS A 295 -9.76 -16.58 2.75
C CYS A 295 -10.82 -15.52 3.08
N ALA A 296 -10.62 -14.74 4.16
CA ALA A 296 -11.56 -13.70 4.55
C ALA A 296 -11.69 -12.61 3.47
N ASP A 297 -10.56 -12.19 2.90
CA ASP A 297 -10.51 -11.22 1.80
C ASP A 297 -11.27 -11.74 0.55
N TYR A 298 -11.09 -13.02 0.20
CA TYR A 298 -11.82 -13.64 -0.91
C TYR A 298 -13.33 -13.70 -0.66
N LEU A 299 -13.75 -14.17 0.52
CA LEU A 299 -15.16 -14.35 0.88
C LEU A 299 -15.93 -13.04 0.96
N LEU A 300 -15.25 -11.92 1.29
CA LEU A 300 -15.85 -10.58 1.35
C LEU A 300 -16.35 -10.08 -0.02
N ASN A 301 -15.96 -10.75 -1.10
CA ASN A 301 -16.45 -10.45 -2.45
C ASN A 301 -17.81 -11.07 -2.75
N ARG A 302 -18.35 -11.92 -1.87
CA ARG A 302 -19.69 -12.46 -2.05
C ARG A 302 -20.74 -11.35 -1.92
N GLU A 303 -21.62 -11.27 -2.91
CA GLU A 303 -22.76 -10.36 -2.88
C GLU A 303 -23.62 -10.54 -1.61
N GLY A 304 -24.07 -9.42 -1.04
CA GLY A 304 -24.89 -9.37 0.17
C GLY A 304 -24.14 -9.58 1.49
N ILE A 305 -22.80 -9.66 1.47
CA ILE A 305 -21.96 -9.77 2.66
C ILE A 305 -21.14 -8.49 2.84
N ASP A 306 -21.24 -7.90 4.03
CA ASP A 306 -20.50 -6.69 4.40
C ASP A 306 -19.36 -7.00 5.36
N THR A 307 -19.45 -8.10 6.12
CA THR A 307 -18.45 -8.49 7.11
C THR A 307 -18.20 -9.98 7.09
N VAL A 308 -16.93 -10.38 7.07
CA VAL A 308 -16.48 -11.77 7.08
C VAL A 308 -15.56 -11.99 8.28
N VAL A 309 -15.72 -13.12 8.96
CA VAL A 309 -14.74 -13.61 9.93
C VAL A 309 -14.38 -15.06 9.58
N VAL A 310 -13.09 -15.29 9.32
CA VAL A 310 -12.53 -16.64 9.13
C VAL A 310 -11.61 -16.95 10.31
N TYR A 311 -11.69 -18.16 10.86
CA TYR A 311 -10.85 -18.56 11.98
C TYR A 311 -10.47 -20.04 11.93
N GLY A 312 -9.37 -20.40 12.59
CA GLY A 312 -8.85 -21.76 12.66
C GLY A 312 -7.87 -21.97 13.80
N VAL A 313 -7.56 -23.22 14.11
CA VAL A 313 -6.56 -23.59 15.11
C VAL A 313 -5.18 -23.63 14.45
N VAL A 314 -4.31 -22.69 14.79
CA VAL A 314 -2.95 -22.56 14.23
C VAL A 314 -1.93 -23.23 15.15
N GLY A 315 -1.07 -24.08 14.59
CA GLY A 315 0.00 -24.76 15.31
C GLY A 315 -0.47 -25.76 16.39
N GLY A 316 -1.78 -25.89 16.61
CA GLY A 316 -2.36 -26.64 17.72
C GLY A 316 -2.37 -25.88 19.05
N GLU A 317 -1.97 -24.61 19.07
CA GLU A 317 -1.80 -23.83 20.30
C GLU A 317 -2.76 -22.64 20.40
N PHE A 318 -3.15 -22.06 19.26
CA PHE A 318 -3.94 -20.84 19.22
C PHE A 318 -5.14 -20.98 18.29
N VAL A 319 -6.23 -20.29 18.62
CA VAL A 319 -7.28 -19.95 17.65
C VAL A 319 -6.97 -18.59 17.08
N ASP A 320 -6.64 -18.57 15.81
CA ASP A 320 -6.39 -17.33 15.07
C ASP A 320 -7.59 -17.05 14.17
N GLY A 321 -7.94 -15.77 14.07
CA GLY A 321 -8.98 -15.35 13.15
C GLY A 321 -8.72 -13.99 12.54
N SER A 322 -9.36 -13.79 11.38
CA SER A 322 -9.28 -12.58 10.59
C SER A 322 -10.67 -12.07 10.31
N LEU A 323 -10.90 -10.80 10.66
CA LEU A 323 -12.11 -10.06 10.32
C LEU A 323 -11.81 -9.13 9.15
N ARG A 324 -12.70 -9.10 8.16
CA ARG A 324 -12.71 -8.17 7.05
C ARG A 324 -14.08 -7.55 6.89
N THR A 325 -14.15 -6.26 6.60
CA THR A 325 -15.42 -5.55 6.46
C THR A 325 -15.38 -4.47 5.40
N LYS A 326 -16.47 -4.37 4.61
CA LYS A 326 -16.80 -3.23 3.75
C LYS A 326 -17.76 -2.26 4.43
N SER A 327 -18.33 -2.65 5.57
CA SER A 327 -19.26 -1.80 6.33
C SER A 327 -18.54 -0.60 6.93
N HIS A 328 -19.06 0.60 6.67
CA HIS A 328 -18.56 1.85 7.27
C HIS A 328 -19.01 2.06 8.72
N THR A 329 -19.94 1.24 9.22
CA THR A 329 -20.49 1.38 10.58
C THR A 329 -19.85 0.43 11.58
N LEU A 330 -19.15 -0.61 11.10
CA LEU A 330 -18.46 -1.57 11.94
C LEU A 330 -16.99 -1.17 12.09
N ASP A 331 -16.56 -0.96 13.33
CA ASP A 331 -15.15 -0.79 13.70
C ASP A 331 -14.56 -2.16 14.09
N PRO A 332 -13.63 -2.73 13.28
CA PRO A 332 -13.03 -4.03 13.57
C PRO A 332 -12.30 -4.10 14.92
N ASP A 333 -11.63 -3.02 15.34
CA ASP A 333 -10.87 -3.00 16.58
C ASP A 333 -11.81 -3.14 17.77
N LYS A 334 -12.82 -2.28 17.81
CA LYS A 334 -13.84 -2.32 18.86
C LYS A 334 -14.61 -3.63 18.83
N TRP A 335 -15.01 -4.11 17.64
CA TRP A 335 -15.79 -5.33 17.52
C TRP A 335 -15.06 -6.54 18.10
N ILE A 336 -13.79 -6.74 17.75
CA ILE A 336 -12.97 -7.85 18.24
C ILE A 336 -12.76 -7.76 19.76
N LYS A 337 -12.45 -6.56 20.26
CA LYS A 337 -12.25 -6.33 21.70
C LYS A 337 -13.51 -6.59 22.51
N ASP A 338 -14.67 -6.21 21.99
CA ASP A 338 -15.95 -6.47 22.64
C ASP A 338 -16.30 -7.97 22.65
N VAL A 339 -15.90 -8.74 21.62
CA VAL A 339 -16.18 -10.19 21.52
C VAL A 339 -15.30 -10.99 22.47
N PHE A 340 -14.00 -10.74 22.47
CA PHE A 340 -13.04 -11.59 23.16
C PHE A 340 -12.48 -11.00 24.46
N GLY A 341 -12.54 -9.69 24.64
CA GLY A 341 -12.06 -9.02 25.84
C GLY A 341 -10.54 -9.08 26.01
N GLN A 342 -10.11 -9.13 27.27
CA GLN A 342 -8.71 -9.08 27.69
C GLN A 342 -8.30 -10.34 28.45
N ASP A 343 -6.99 -10.60 28.44
CA ASP A 343 -6.37 -11.58 29.31
C ASP A 343 -6.22 -11.07 30.75
N GLN A 344 -5.68 -11.93 31.62
CA GLN A 344 -5.42 -11.63 33.03
C GLN A 344 -4.40 -10.50 33.27
N HIS A 345 -3.66 -10.09 32.23
CA HIS A 345 -2.68 -9.01 32.27
C HIS A 345 -3.24 -7.71 31.67
N GLY A 346 -4.51 -7.69 31.26
CA GLY A 346 -5.17 -6.54 30.64
C GLY A 346 -4.84 -6.36 29.15
N VAL A 347 -4.27 -7.38 28.51
CA VAL A 347 -3.94 -7.37 27.07
C VAL A 347 -5.13 -7.91 26.29
N TYR A 348 -5.58 -7.18 25.27
CA TYR A 348 -6.69 -7.64 24.42
C TYR A 348 -6.27 -8.83 23.54
N TYR A 349 -7.17 -9.80 23.34
CA TYR A 349 -6.95 -10.96 22.46
C TYR A 349 -6.94 -10.62 20.97
N GLY A 350 -7.17 -9.35 20.61
CA GLY A 350 -7.13 -8.90 19.23
C GLY A 350 -7.35 -7.41 19.10
N GLY A 351 -7.37 -6.96 17.85
CA GLY A 351 -7.57 -5.56 17.50
C GLY A 351 -7.66 -5.39 16.00
N GLY A 352 -7.74 -4.14 15.55
CA GLY A 352 -7.96 -3.87 14.14
C GLY A 352 -7.68 -2.43 13.73
N ARG A 353 -7.90 -2.20 12.44
CA ARG A 353 -7.92 -0.91 11.76
C ARG A 353 -9.20 -0.86 10.91
N LYS A 354 -9.41 0.27 10.22
CA LYS A 354 -10.66 0.66 9.54
C LYS A 354 -11.46 -0.48 8.88
N ASP A 355 -10.82 -1.37 8.13
CA ASP A 355 -11.44 -2.41 7.29
C ASP A 355 -11.07 -3.85 7.68
N LYS A 356 -10.11 -4.02 8.61
CA LYS A 356 -9.55 -5.32 8.95
C LYS A 356 -9.16 -5.44 10.41
N GLY A 357 -9.36 -6.61 10.96
CA GLY A 357 -8.93 -6.95 12.32
C GLY A 357 -8.44 -8.38 12.41
N GLY A 358 -7.71 -8.68 13.47
CA GLY A 358 -7.22 -10.01 13.78
C GLY A 358 -7.32 -10.29 15.27
N PHE A 359 -7.50 -11.57 15.60
CA PHE A 359 -7.49 -12.04 16.99
C PHE A 359 -6.72 -13.35 17.10
N GLN A 360 -6.17 -13.58 18.29
CA GLN A 360 -5.44 -14.78 18.65
C GLN A 360 -5.81 -15.17 20.09
N ILE A 361 -6.31 -16.39 20.27
CA ILE A 361 -6.79 -16.88 21.56
C ILE A 361 -6.01 -18.14 21.92
N PRO A 362 -5.28 -18.17 23.05
CA PRO A 362 -4.54 -19.35 23.46
C PRO A 362 -5.49 -20.47 23.87
N LEU A 363 -5.25 -21.69 23.38
CA LEU A 363 -5.99 -22.88 23.81
C LEU A 363 -5.61 -23.31 25.24
N GLY A 364 -4.44 -22.88 25.72
CA GLY A 364 -3.94 -23.25 27.05
C GLY A 364 -3.88 -24.76 27.23
N VAL A 365 -4.46 -25.27 28.32
CA VAL A 365 -4.46 -26.72 28.63
C VAL A 365 -5.20 -27.56 27.58
N PHE A 366 -6.15 -26.97 26.86
CA PHE A 366 -6.93 -27.69 25.84
C PHE A 366 -6.10 -28.03 24.60
N GLY A 367 -5.02 -27.30 24.32
CA GLY A 367 -4.09 -27.63 23.24
C GLY A 367 -3.41 -29.00 23.42
N LYS A 368 -3.42 -29.56 24.64
CA LYS A 368 -2.90 -30.90 24.93
C LYS A 368 -3.91 -32.03 24.66
N CYS A 369 -5.13 -31.72 24.23
CA CYS A 369 -6.14 -32.73 23.92
C CYS A 369 -5.69 -33.61 22.75
N SER A 370 -5.70 -34.93 22.93
CA SER A 370 -5.35 -35.88 21.87
C SER A 370 -6.44 -36.02 20.81
N ASP A 371 -7.70 -35.82 21.19
CA ASP A 371 -8.84 -35.86 20.28
C ASP A 371 -9.04 -34.49 19.63
N LYS A 372 -8.45 -34.35 18.44
CA LYS A 372 -8.49 -33.11 17.66
C LYS A 372 -9.88 -32.78 17.13
N GLU A 373 -10.69 -33.80 16.81
CA GLU A 373 -12.03 -33.59 16.25
C GLU A 373 -12.97 -33.06 17.32
N LEU A 374 -12.97 -33.69 18.50
CA LEU A 374 -13.75 -33.22 19.65
C LEU A 374 -13.33 -31.80 20.06
N LEU A 375 -12.03 -31.55 20.14
CA LEU A 375 -11.52 -30.22 20.48
C LEU A 375 -11.99 -29.16 19.47
N TRP A 376 -11.93 -29.46 18.17
CA TRP A 376 -12.40 -28.54 17.15
C TRP A 376 -13.90 -28.25 17.24
N ILE A 377 -14.73 -29.27 17.51
CA ILE A 377 -16.18 -29.09 17.70
C ILE A 377 -16.45 -28.12 18.85
N LEU A 378 -15.75 -28.30 19.98
CA LEU A 378 -15.88 -27.42 21.14
C LEU A 378 -15.46 -25.98 20.82
N ILE A 379 -14.27 -25.80 20.23
CA ILE A 379 -13.75 -24.49 19.83
C ILE A 379 -14.72 -23.79 18.89
N LYS A 380 -15.13 -24.47 17.82
CA LYS A 380 -16.04 -23.92 16.82
C LYS A 380 -17.33 -23.43 17.48
N LYS A 381 -17.94 -24.27 18.32
CA LYS A 381 -19.18 -23.93 19.02
C LYS A 381 -18.99 -22.69 19.91
N THR A 382 -17.96 -22.67 20.74
CA THR A 382 -17.70 -21.53 21.65
C THR A 382 -17.44 -20.23 20.89
N ILE A 383 -16.62 -20.26 19.84
CA ILE A 383 -16.29 -19.08 19.04
C ILE A 383 -17.52 -18.56 18.29
N ASP A 384 -18.30 -19.45 17.67
CA ASP A 384 -19.52 -19.05 16.95
C ASP A 384 -20.56 -18.45 17.89
N GLU A 385 -20.79 -19.02 19.08
CA GLU A 385 -21.69 -18.46 20.10
C GLU A 385 -21.28 -17.03 20.49
N LEU A 386 -19.99 -16.76 20.66
CA LEU A 386 -19.49 -15.40 20.94
C LEU A 386 -19.81 -14.44 19.79
N PHE A 387 -19.68 -14.87 18.54
CA PHE A 387 -20.04 -14.06 17.38
C PHE A 387 -21.54 -13.79 17.30
N TYR A 388 -22.38 -14.80 17.53
CA TYR A 388 -23.83 -14.67 17.48
C TYR A 388 -24.34 -13.71 18.55
N ASN A 389 -23.85 -13.85 19.78
CA ASN A 389 -24.14 -12.94 20.88
C ASN A 389 -23.77 -11.50 20.51
N LYS A 390 -22.64 -11.29 19.84
CA LYS A 390 -22.19 -9.96 19.43
C LYS A 390 -23.08 -9.31 18.38
N ILE A 391 -23.61 -10.09 17.44
CA ILE A 391 -24.51 -9.57 16.40
C ILE A 391 -25.99 -9.58 16.83
N GLY A 392 -26.29 -10.00 18.06
CA GLY A 392 -27.63 -9.96 18.65
C GLY A 392 -28.57 -11.05 18.14
N ILE A 393 -28.04 -12.22 17.79
CA ILE A 393 -28.82 -13.39 17.39
C ILE A 393 -28.76 -14.42 18.50
N ASP A 394 -29.89 -14.66 19.18
CA ASP A 394 -30.05 -15.81 20.09
C ASP A 394 -30.41 -17.05 19.26
N ASP A 395 -29.83 -18.21 19.57
CA ASP A 395 -30.01 -19.50 18.86
C ASP A 395 -31.44 -20.07 18.89
N SER A 396 -32.42 -19.34 19.44
CA SER A 396 -33.81 -19.79 19.57
C SER A 396 -34.59 -19.86 18.26
N GLU A 397 -34.08 -19.30 17.16
CA GLU A 397 -34.75 -19.33 15.84
C GLU A 397 -34.27 -20.45 14.90
N SER A 398 -33.35 -21.32 15.33
CA SER A 398 -32.76 -22.35 14.44
C SER A 398 -33.45 -23.72 14.46
N ASN A 399 -34.62 -23.85 15.11
CA ASN A 399 -35.37 -25.11 15.20
C ASN A 399 -36.58 -25.23 14.26
N ASP A 400 -36.79 -24.32 13.31
CA ASP A 400 -37.77 -24.49 12.24
C ASP A 400 -37.12 -24.32 10.85
N ASN A 401 -36.59 -25.43 10.32
CA ASN A 401 -36.81 -25.92 8.94
C ASN A 401 -36.00 -27.19 8.63
#